data_AF-A0A2P4S8C1-F1
#
_entry.id   AF-A0A2P4S8C1-F1
#
_cell.length_a   1.000
_cell.length_b   1.000
_cell.length_c   1.000
_cell.angle_alpha   90.00
_cell.angle_beta   90.00
_cell.angle_gamma   90.00
#
_symmetry.space_group_name_H-M   'P 1'
#
loop_
_entity.id
_entity.type
_entity.pdbx_description
1 polymer ?
#
loop_
_entity_poly.entity_id
_entity_poly.type
_entity_poly.pdbx_seq_one_letter_code
_entity_poly.pdbx_strand_id
1 'polypeptide(L)'
;MCLKIFLILFLIPFAITMFCSICLICAFLSQPQIPLQMMYHTEGLPEGIMVNTGVCFAPYNLSHVVGFVQQHSPEWRPYALLLTTLSAALDPFIFYFSSSAVRRAAAFSLSLSCSCLMAPMAVAFILVPPPSLSLHPSQRVSLGDNVTLRCHLPRMAAWVWLYQEGRWSYSKGKEKEQDAVSFLFSSSKREHAGRYRCQYQVYETREVSEESEPVELVLTDHRYPTPGISLHPEQCVETGTNITIRCWSLNYRAAFLLHKDGSSDPIQRQESSDGGTATFSLFGVTPADSGTYRCSYRPRRYAFVSSPLGDSVMLEVTPTVAPPGTLKHPEPTGAEEQSRANMVMAV
;
A
#
# COMPACT_ATOMS: atom_id res chain seq x y z
N MET A 1 -51.37 36.01 3.48
CA MET A 1 -50.19 36.23 4.36
C MET A 1 -49.08 35.18 4.18
N CYS A 2 -49.12 34.28 3.18
CA CYS A 2 -48.22 33.11 3.15
C CYS A 2 -46.98 33.21 2.23
N LEU A 3 -47.06 33.92 1.09
CA LEU A 3 -45.92 33.99 0.14
C LEU A 3 -44.73 34.78 0.69
N LYS A 4 -44.99 35.88 1.43
CA LYS A 4 -43.94 36.65 2.11
C LYS A 4 -43.22 35.83 3.18
N ILE A 5 -43.95 34.98 3.91
CA ILE A 5 -43.38 34.11 4.94
C ILE A 5 -42.49 33.02 4.30
N PHE A 6 -42.92 32.44 3.18
CA PHE A 6 -42.10 31.49 2.42
C PHE A 6 -40.79 32.11 1.90
N LEU A 7 -40.87 33.30 1.30
CA LEU A 7 -39.70 34.02 0.81
C LEU A 7 -38.73 34.35 1.95
N ILE A 8 -39.24 34.85 3.08
CA ILE A 8 -38.41 35.34 4.18
C ILE A 8 -37.83 34.22 5.05
N LEU A 9 -38.61 33.18 5.37
CA LEU A 9 -38.17 32.13 6.29
C LEU A 9 -37.49 30.94 5.61
N PHE A 10 -37.68 30.76 4.31
CA PHE A 10 -37.14 29.60 3.60
C PHE A 10 -36.18 30.01 2.48
N LEU A 11 -36.65 30.84 1.55
CA LEU A 11 -35.91 31.11 0.32
C LEU A 11 -34.67 31.99 0.56
N ILE A 12 -34.78 33.01 1.42
CA ILE A 12 -33.66 33.88 1.79
C ILE A 12 -32.60 33.11 2.61
N PRO A 13 -32.93 32.40 3.71
CA PRO A 13 -31.94 31.64 4.47
C PRO A 13 -31.27 30.54 3.64
N PHE A 14 -32.02 29.83 2.79
CA PHE A 14 -31.49 28.80 1.92
C PHE A 14 -30.53 29.37 0.85
N ALA A 15 -30.87 30.51 0.25
CA ALA A 15 -29.99 31.17 -0.72
C ALA A 15 -28.70 31.68 -0.07
N ILE A 16 -28.79 32.22 1.15
CA ILE A 16 -27.63 32.68 1.92
C ILE A 16 -26.72 31.51 2.29
N THR A 17 -27.27 30.39 2.78
CA THR A 17 -26.47 29.21 3.14
C THR A 17 -25.81 28.59 1.90
N MET A 18 -26.54 28.45 0.79
CA MET A 18 -25.98 27.98 -0.48
C MET A 18 -24.84 28.87 -0.97
N PHE A 19 -25.03 30.19 -0.96
CA PHE A 19 -24.00 31.14 -1.39
C PHE A 19 -22.76 31.08 -0.50
N CYS A 20 -22.93 31.03 0.82
CA CYS A 20 -21.83 30.91 1.78
C CYS A 20 -21.07 29.59 1.60
N SER A 21 -21.75 28.46 1.41
CA SER A 21 -21.12 27.17 1.16
C SER A 21 -20.30 27.16 -0.13
N ILE A 22 -20.86 27.69 -1.22
CA ILE A 22 -20.15 27.78 -2.50
C ILE A 22 -18.91 28.68 -2.38
N CYS A 23 -19.02 29.83 -1.70
CA CYS A 23 -17.88 30.72 -1.49
C CYS A 23 -16.77 30.08 -0.65
N LEU A 24 -17.13 29.30 0.38
CA LEU A 24 -16.18 28.54 1.18
C LEU A 24 -15.47 27.47 0.35
N ILE A 25 -16.22 26.67 -0.43
CA ILE A 25 -15.67 25.65 -1.33
C ILE A 25 -14.71 26.30 -2.34
N CYS A 26 -15.12 27.40 -2.98
CA CYS A 26 -14.26 28.12 -3.92
C CYS A 26 -12.99 28.68 -3.27
N ALA A 27 -13.06 29.18 -2.03
CA ALA A 27 -11.90 29.66 -1.29
C ALA A 27 -10.93 28.51 -0.96
N PHE A 28 -11.45 27.34 -0.57
CA PHE A 28 -10.65 26.13 -0.33
C PHE A 28 -9.98 25.60 -1.60
N LEU A 29 -10.73 25.53 -2.71
CA LEU A 29 -10.20 25.10 -4.02
C LEU A 29 -9.15 26.07 -4.58
N SER A 30 -9.15 27.32 -4.14
CA SER A 30 -8.17 28.34 -4.55
C SER A 30 -6.86 28.28 -3.76
N GLN A 31 -6.74 27.42 -2.74
CA GLN A 31 -5.58 27.35 -1.84
C GLN A 31 -4.74 26.08 -2.10
N PRO A 32 -3.55 26.18 -2.76
CA PRO A 32 -2.86 25.03 -3.37
C PRO A 32 -2.02 24.16 -2.40
N GLN A 33 -2.19 24.29 -1.08
CA GLN A 33 -1.29 23.69 -0.08
C GLN A 33 -2.01 22.93 1.05
N ILE A 34 -3.32 22.70 0.98
CA ILE A 34 -4.06 22.00 2.04
C ILE A 34 -4.28 20.53 1.64
N PRO A 35 -3.81 19.53 2.42
CA PRO A 35 -4.00 18.12 2.12
C PRO A 35 -5.49 17.71 2.18
N LEU A 36 -5.90 16.87 1.23
CA LEU A 36 -7.29 16.44 0.96
C LEU A 36 -8.05 15.92 2.20
N GLN A 37 -7.31 15.43 3.19
CA GLN A 37 -7.81 14.88 4.45
C GLN A 37 -8.29 15.95 5.46
N MET A 38 -7.79 17.19 5.38
CA MET A 38 -8.27 18.32 6.19
C MET A 38 -9.52 18.98 5.60
N MET A 39 -9.81 18.75 4.31
CA MET A 39 -10.97 19.30 3.60
C MET A 39 -12.28 18.68 4.14
N TYR A 40 -12.33 17.36 4.31
CA TYR A 40 -13.48 16.63 4.86
C TYR A 40 -13.75 16.90 6.35
N HIS A 41 -12.78 17.45 7.08
CA HIS A 41 -12.90 17.64 8.52
C HIS A 41 -13.73 18.89 8.90
N THR A 42 -14.08 19.71 7.90
CA THR A 42 -14.77 21.01 8.02
C THR A 42 -16.01 21.12 7.12
N GLU A 43 -16.58 20.00 6.65
CA GLU A 43 -17.72 19.93 5.70
C GLU A 43 -18.81 18.95 6.17
N GLY A 44 -19.35 19.17 7.37
CA GLY A 44 -20.49 18.36 7.85
C GLY A 44 -21.67 19.16 8.39
N LEU A 45 -21.41 20.41 8.80
CA LEU A 45 -22.43 21.30 9.34
C LEU A 45 -23.28 21.98 8.24
N PRO A 46 -22.70 22.55 7.16
CA PRO A 46 -23.50 23.19 6.11
C PRO A 46 -24.31 22.18 5.28
N GLU A 47 -23.77 20.98 5.00
CA GLU A 47 -24.50 19.93 4.28
C GLU A 47 -25.70 19.40 5.10
N GLY A 48 -25.51 19.18 6.40
CA GLY A 48 -26.58 18.72 7.30
C GLY A 48 -27.73 19.72 7.44
N ILE A 49 -27.41 21.01 7.53
CA ILE A 49 -28.39 22.10 7.58
C ILE A 49 -29.15 22.23 6.26
N MET A 50 -28.47 22.08 5.13
CA MET A 50 -29.08 22.14 3.79
C MET A 50 -30.06 20.98 3.55
N VAL A 51 -29.69 19.75 3.95
CA VAL A 51 -30.55 18.57 3.83
C VAL A 51 -31.76 18.68 4.77
N ASN A 52 -31.56 19.08 6.03
CA ASN A 52 -32.65 19.28 6.99
C ASN A 52 -33.64 20.36 6.50
N THR A 53 -33.12 21.48 5.99
CA THR A 53 -33.95 22.57 5.47
C THR A 53 -34.73 22.11 4.23
N GLY A 54 -34.06 21.49 3.26
CA GLY A 54 -34.68 21.03 2.01
C GLY A 54 -35.71 19.91 2.19
N VAL A 55 -35.42 18.91 3.03
CA VAL A 55 -36.28 17.73 3.19
C VAL A 55 -37.39 17.97 4.21
N CYS A 56 -37.09 18.60 5.35
CA CYS A 56 -38.06 18.75 6.43
C CYS A 56 -38.96 19.97 6.26
N PHE A 57 -38.44 21.08 5.73
CA PHE A 57 -39.19 22.36 5.70
C PHE A 57 -39.70 22.77 4.32
N ALA A 58 -39.02 22.40 3.22
CA ALA A 58 -39.45 22.78 1.88
C ALA A 58 -40.84 22.23 1.49
N PRO A 59 -41.19 20.96 1.75
CA PRO A 59 -42.48 20.40 1.34
C PRO A 59 -43.66 21.10 2.00
N TYR A 60 -43.57 21.37 3.31
CA TYR A 60 -44.65 22.03 4.05
C TYR A 60 -44.87 23.45 3.56
N ASN A 61 -43.78 24.20 3.37
CA ASN A 61 -43.83 25.54 2.83
C ASN A 61 -44.37 25.59 1.39
N LEU A 62 -43.99 24.64 0.54
CA LEU A 62 -44.50 24.51 -0.82
C LEU A 62 -46.01 24.21 -0.84
N SER A 63 -46.52 23.46 0.14
CA SER A 63 -47.95 23.18 0.29
C SER A 63 -48.78 24.46 0.49
N HIS A 64 -48.21 25.49 1.12
CA HIS A 64 -48.86 26.79 1.32
C HIS A 64 -48.91 27.61 0.03
N VAL A 65 -47.86 27.53 -0.80
CA VAL A 65 -47.82 28.17 -2.12
C VAL A 65 -48.82 27.49 -3.05
N VAL A 66 -48.82 26.15 -3.12
CA VAL A 66 -49.73 25.38 -3.95
C VAL A 66 -51.18 25.62 -3.54
N GLY A 67 -51.48 25.58 -2.24
CA GLY A 67 -52.84 25.85 -1.75
C GLY A 67 -53.31 27.30 -1.95
N PHE A 68 -52.38 28.27 -2.04
CA PHE A 68 -52.71 29.65 -2.40
C PHE A 68 -53.03 29.80 -3.88
N VAL A 69 -52.23 29.18 -4.76
CA VAL A 69 -52.44 29.21 -6.22
C VAL A 69 -53.72 28.47 -6.59
N GLN A 70 -53.98 27.34 -5.94
CA GLN A 70 -55.12 26.49 -6.25
C GLN A 70 -56.40 26.88 -5.50
N GLN A 71 -56.37 27.85 -4.58
CA GLN A 71 -57.53 28.27 -3.75
C GLN A 71 -58.16 27.17 -2.89
N HIS A 72 -57.51 26.01 -2.77
CA HIS A 72 -57.92 24.89 -1.93
C HIS A 72 -56.72 24.21 -1.28
N SER A 73 -56.89 23.67 -0.06
CA SER A 73 -55.79 23.05 0.66
C SER A 73 -55.40 21.71 0.01
N PRO A 74 -54.13 21.51 -0.38
CA PRO A 74 -53.71 20.23 -0.93
C PRO A 74 -53.81 19.12 0.12
N GLU A 75 -54.31 17.96 -0.29
CA GLU A 75 -54.51 16.80 0.61
C GLU A 75 -53.21 16.27 1.22
N TRP A 76 -52.07 16.56 0.59
CA TRP A 76 -50.75 16.13 1.05
C TRP A 76 -50.13 17.07 2.12
N ARG A 77 -50.76 18.22 2.41
CA ARG A 77 -50.26 19.19 3.41
C ARG A 77 -50.02 18.58 4.82
N PRO A 78 -50.89 17.70 5.36
CA PRO A 78 -50.66 17.07 6.66
C PRO A 78 -49.44 16.15 6.66
N TYR A 79 -49.17 15.44 5.56
CA TYR A 79 -47.99 14.60 5.41
C TYR A 79 -46.71 15.43 5.29
N ALA A 80 -46.78 16.59 4.65
CA ALA A 80 -45.68 17.56 4.61
C ALA A 80 -45.40 18.19 5.98
N LEU A 81 -46.43 18.38 6.82
CA LEU A 81 -46.26 18.83 8.20
C LEU A 81 -45.53 17.77 9.05
N LEU A 82 -45.79 16.48 8.85
CA LEU A 82 -45.05 15.41 9.53
C LEU A 82 -43.54 15.46 9.23
N LEU A 83 -43.14 15.80 8.00
CA LEU A 83 -41.73 16.00 7.64
C LEU A 83 -41.08 17.15 8.42
N THR A 84 -41.84 18.21 8.75
CA THR A 84 -41.30 19.30 9.61
C THR A 84 -41.08 18.84 11.04
N THR A 85 -41.90 17.92 11.56
CA THR A 85 -41.71 17.37 12.91
C THR A 85 -40.50 16.45 13.01
N LEU A 86 -40.04 15.90 11.89
CA LEU A 86 -38.81 15.09 11.80
C LEU A 86 -37.55 15.93 12.04
N SER A 87 -37.60 17.26 11.84
CA SER A 87 -36.45 18.15 12.08
C SER A 87 -35.93 18.10 13.51
N ALA A 88 -36.83 17.98 14.50
CA ALA A 88 -36.47 17.84 15.91
C ALA A 88 -35.72 16.52 16.21
N ALA A 89 -35.91 15.49 15.37
CA ALA A 89 -35.17 14.24 15.45
C ALA A 89 -33.81 14.31 14.73
N LEU A 90 -33.63 15.27 13.82
CA LEU A 90 -32.39 15.49 13.05
C LEU A 90 -31.43 16.49 13.74
N ASP A 91 -31.94 17.39 14.57
CA ASP A 91 -31.12 18.32 15.36
C ASP A 91 -30.01 17.62 16.18
N PRO A 92 -30.28 16.53 16.92
CA PRO A 92 -29.24 15.79 17.63
C PRO A 92 -28.14 15.23 16.72
N PHE A 93 -28.47 14.85 15.47
CA PHE A 93 -27.50 14.37 14.48
C PHE A 93 -26.64 15.52 13.94
N ILE A 94 -27.25 16.69 13.67
CA ILE A 94 -26.52 17.89 13.22
C ILE A 94 -25.56 18.36 14.33
N PHE A 95 -26.02 18.40 15.59
CA PHE A 95 -25.18 18.70 16.75
C PHE A 95 -24.09 17.63 17.00
N TYR A 96 -24.39 16.35 16.73
CA TYR A 96 -23.43 15.24 16.80
C TYR A 96 -22.28 15.42 15.80
N PHE A 97 -22.56 15.80 14.55
CA PHE A 97 -21.54 16.09 13.56
C PHE A 97 -20.79 17.41 13.84
N SER A 98 -21.43 18.35 14.57
CA SER A 98 -20.83 19.64 14.94
C SER A 98 -19.79 19.55 16.06
N SER A 99 -20.00 18.71 17.09
CA SER A 99 -19.12 18.67 18.27
C SER A 99 -18.03 17.59 18.19
N SER A 100 -16.76 17.99 18.22
CA SER A 100 -15.61 17.08 18.27
C SER A 100 -15.45 16.37 19.64
N ALA A 101 -16.12 16.86 20.68
CA ALA A 101 -16.15 16.25 22.01
C ALA A 101 -17.20 15.11 22.08
N VAL A 102 -18.37 15.30 21.45
CA VAL A 102 -19.44 14.28 21.40
C VAL A 102 -19.06 13.11 20.48
N ARG A 103 -18.39 13.37 19.35
CA ARG A 103 -17.82 12.31 18.50
C ARG A 103 -16.84 11.41 19.27
N ARG A 104 -16.01 12.00 20.14
CA ARG A 104 -15.08 11.27 21.00
C ARG A 104 -15.77 10.50 22.14
N ALA A 105 -16.79 11.08 22.77
CA ALA A 105 -17.55 10.42 23.83
C ALA A 105 -18.46 9.28 23.31
N ALA A 106 -19.03 9.42 22.12
CA ALA A 106 -19.83 8.40 21.45
C ALA A 106 -18.96 7.23 20.94
N ALA A 107 -17.74 7.49 20.46
CA ALA A 107 -16.77 6.45 20.14
C ALA A 107 -16.43 5.58 21.37
N PHE A 108 -16.49 6.15 22.58
CA PHE A 108 -16.29 5.44 23.85
C PHE A 108 -17.52 4.66 24.37
N SER A 109 -18.72 4.93 23.85
CA SER A 109 -19.96 4.24 24.25
C SER A 109 -20.44 3.23 23.21
N LEU A 110 -20.21 3.49 21.92
CA LEU A 110 -20.37 2.53 20.82
C LEU A 110 -19.26 1.47 20.77
N SER A 111 -18.19 1.61 21.57
CA SER A 111 -17.18 0.57 21.76
C SER A 111 -17.67 -0.59 22.65
N LEU A 112 -18.79 -0.44 23.38
CA LEU A 112 -19.27 -1.49 24.28
C LEU A 112 -20.38 -2.37 23.69
N SER A 113 -20.95 -2.03 22.54
CA SER A 113 -21.80 -2.98 21.80
C SER A 113 -21.82 -2.67 20.30
N CYS A 114 -21.23 -3.58 19.52
CA CYS A 114 -21.50 -3.78 18.09
C CYS A 114 -21.09 -2.67 17.10
N SER A 115 -19.82 -2.22 17.14
CA SER A 115 -19.25 -1.37 16.06
C SER A 115 -18.10 -2.00 15.27
N CYS A 116 -17.71 -3.25 15.57
CA CYS A 116 -16.52 -3.87 14.95
C CYS A 116 -16.75 -4.53 13.59
N LEU A 117 -17.94 -4.41 12.96
CA LEU A 117 -18.22 -5.10 11.69
C LEU A 117 -18.57 -4.20 10.49
N MET A 118 -18.91 -2.92 10.69
CA MET A 118 -19.40 -2.08 9.57
C MET A 118 -18.47 -0.93 9.16
N ALA A 119 -17.50 -0.55 10.00
CA ALA A 119 -16.60 0.57 9.71
C ALA A 119 -15.47 0.24 8.69
N PRO A 120 -14.85 -0.96 8.67
CA PRO A 120 -13.80 -1.25 7.68
C PRO A 120 -14.37 -1.45 6.27
N MET A 121 -15.63 -1.87 6.15
CA MET A 121 -16.27 -2.17 4.88
C MET A 121 -16.73 -0.90 4.16
N ALA A 122 -17.25 0.10 4.88
CA ALA A 122 -17.80 1.32 4.27
C ALA A 122 -16.73 2.25 3.67
N VAL A 123 -15.51 2.29 4.23
CA VAL A 123 -14.41 3.13 3.70
C VAL A 123 -13.83 2.54 2.40
N ALA A 124 -13.85 1.21 2.24
CA ALA A 124 -13.41 0.53 1.02
C ALA A 124 -14.34 0.77 -0.19
N PHE A 125 -15.57 1.26 0.02
CA PHE A 125 -16.49 1.58 -1.08
C PHE A 125 -16.21 2.94 -1.74
N ILE A 126 -15.46 3.84 -1.09
CA ILE A 126 -15.26 5.22 -1.57
C ILE A 126 -14.00 5.36 -2.46
N LEU A 127 -12.98 4.53 -2.28
CA LEU A 127 -11.78 4.54 -3.11
C LEU A 127 -11.81 3.42 -4.16
N VAL A 128 -11.51 3.75 -5.41
CA VAL A 128 -11.31 2.75 -6.47
C VAL A 128 -10.12 1.88 -6.09
N PRO A 129 -10.28 0.55 -5.93
CA PRO A 129 -9.19 -0.32 -5.50
C PRO A 129 -8.03 -0.32 -6.50
N PRO A 130 -6.76 -0.29 -6.05
CA PRO A 130 -5.62 -0.30 -6.95
C PRO A 130 -5.51 -1.67 -7.68
N PRO A 131 -5.06 -1.68 -8.94
CA PRO A 131 -4.80 -2.91 -9.66
C PRO A 131 -3.52 -3.60 -9.16
N SER A 132 -3.32 -4.86 -9.54
CA SER A 132 -2.07 -5.58 -9.30
C SER A 132 -1.35 -5.88 -10.61
N LEU A 133 -0.02 -5.77 -10.62
CA LEU A 133 0.80 -5.99 -11.81
C LEU A 133 1.65 -7.26 -11.62
N SER A 134 1.73 -8.07 -12.66
CA SER A 134 2.53 -9.30 -12.68
C SER A 134 3.33 -9.41 -13.97
N LEU A 135 4.48 -10.08 -13.89
CA LEU A 135 5.40 -10.30 -15.00
C LEU A 135 5.45 -11.79 -15.35
N HIS A 136 5.40 -12.13 -16.64
CA HIS A 136 5.55 -13.50 -17.13
C HIS A 136 6.47 -13.55 -18.37
N PRO A 137 7.52 -14.41 -18.38
CA PRO A 137 8.00 -15.18 -17.23
C PRO A 137 8.55 -14.25 -16.13
N SER A 138 8.44 -14.67 -14.87
CA SER A 138 8.84 -13.86 -13.71
C SER A 138 10.35 -13.89 -13.43
N GLN A 139 11.09 -14.81 -14.06
CA GLN A 139 12.51 -15.03 -13.82
C GLN A 139 13.26 -15.23 -15.14
N ARG A 140 14.55 -14.88 -15.12
CA ARG A 140 15.53 -15.19 -16.18
C ARG A 140 15.13 -14.74 -17.58
N VAL A 141 14.68 -13.49 -17.67
CA VAL A 141 14.35 -12.86 -18.96
C VAL A 141 15.62 -12.29 -19.61
N SER A 142 15.80 -12.56 -20.90
CA SER A 142 16.89 -12.06 -21.73
C SER A 142 16.40 -11.09 -22.81
N LEU A 143 17.32 -10.30 -23.36
CA LEU A 143 17.05 -9.55 -24.59
C LEU A 143 16.68 -10.53 -25.72
N GLY A 144 15.65 -10.18 -26.48
CA GLY A 144 15.09 -11.02 -27.53
C GLY A 144 13.94 -11.92 -27.08
N ASP A 145 13.74 -12.12 -25.78
CA ASP A 145 12.66 -12.96 -25.25
C ASP A 145 11.30 -12.27 -25.34
N ASN A 146 10.23 -13.07 -25.33
CA ASN A 146 8.87 -12.57 -25.23
C ASN A 146 8.46 -12.42 -23.76
N VAL A 147 8.01 -11.23 -23.40
CA VAL A 147 7.64 -10.89 -22.01
C VAL A 147 6.26 -10.29 -21.98
N THR A 148 5.47 -10.69 -20.99
CA THR A 148 4.13 -10.16 -20.76
C THR A 148 4.03 -9.51 -19.40
N LEU A 149 3.65 -8.23 -19.37
CA LEU A 149 3.17 -7.55 -18.18
C LEU A 149 1.65 -7.65 -18.12
N ARG A 150 1.11 -8.29 -17.09
CA ARG A 150 -0.32 -8.49 -16.90
C ARG A 150 -0.82 -7.70 -15.69
N CYS A 151 -1.66 -6.72 -15.98
CA CYS A 151 -2.36 -5.89 -14.99
C CYS A 151 -3.71 -6.53 -14.67
N HIS A 152 -3.91 -6.97 -13.44
CA HIS A 152 -5.16 -7.53 -12.95
C HIS A 152 -6.01 -6.42 -12.35
N LEU A 153 -7.27 -6.40 -12.76
CA LEU A 153 -8.20 -5.31 -12.56
C LEU A 153 -9.26 -5.76 -11.54
N PRO A 154 -9.33 -5.12 -10.36
CA PRO A 154 -10.33 -5.44 -9.35
C PRO A 154 -11.75 -4.99 -9.74
N ARG A 155 -11.88 -4.11 -10.74
CA ARG A 155 -13.16 -3.67 -11.32
C ARG A 155 -13.06 -3.60 -12.84
N MET A 156 -14.21 -3.55 -13.52
CA MET A 156 -14.27 -3.36 -14.97
C MET A 156 -13.70 -2.00 -15.36
N ALA A 157 -12.74 -2.02 -16.30
CA ALA A 157 -12.03 -0.83 -16.75
C ALA A 157 -12.41 -0.44 -18.18
N ALA A 158 -12.59 0.86 -18.44
CA ALA A 158 -12.64 1.42 -19.79
C ALA A 158 -11.23 1.55 -20.39
N TRP A 159 -10.27 1.95 -19.57
CA TRP A 159 -8.89 2.19 -19.99
C TRP A 159 -7.92 1.63 -18.94
N VAL A 160 -6.82 1.08 -19.43
CA VAL A 160 -5.68 0.66 -18.61
C VAL A 160 -4.42 1.31 -19.14
N TRP A 161 -3.67 1.95 -18.26
CA TRP A 161 -2.38 2.58 -18.53
C TRP A 161 -1.27 1.78 -17.90
N LEU A 162 -0.16 1.66 -18.63
CA LEU A 162 1.09 1.10 -18.15
C LEU A 162 2.16 2.19 -18.17
N TYR A 163 2.70 2.47 -17.00
CA TYR A 163 3.75 3.45 -16.78
C TYR A 163 5.08 2.73 -16.65
N GLN A 164 6.11 3.26 -17.30
CA GLN A 164 7.50 2.83 -17.18
C GLN A 164 8.31 3.99 -16.63
N GLU A 165 9.04 3.80 -15.54
CA GLU A 165 9.82 4.86 -14.87
C GLU A 165 8.99 6.13 -14.56
N GLY A 166 7.70 5.96 -14.24
CA GLY A 166 6.77 7.07 -13.95
C GLY A 166 6.28 7.84 -15.18
N ARG A 167 6.65 7.42 -16.41
CA ARG A 167 6.15 8.00 -17.65
C ARG A 167 5.11 7.09 -18.28
N TRP A 168 3.99 7.67 -18.70
CA TRP A 168 2.97 6.94 -19.47
C TRP A 168 3.60 6.39 -20.75
N SER A 169 3.55 5.07 -20.92
CA SER A 169 4.22 4.36 -22.01
C SER A 169 3.24 3.64 -22.93
N TYR A 170 2.24 2.97 -22.37
CA TYR A 170 1.26 2.19 -23.14
C TYR A 170 -0.15 2.41 -22.59
N SER A 171 -1.16 2.34 -23.44
CA SER A 171 -2.56 2.29 -23.02
C SER A 171 -3.33 1.27 -23.85
N LYS A 172 -4.35 0.67 -23.24
CA LYS A 172 -5.33 -0.18 -23.93
C LYS A 172 -6.72 0.22 -23.51
N GLY A 173 -7.59 0.45 -24.49
CA GLY A 173 -9.03 0.54 -24.28
C GLY A 173 -9.62 -0.85 -24.14
N LYS A 174 -10.64 -1.00 -23.29
CA LYS A 174 -11.35 -2.26 -23.10
C LYS A 174 -12.79 -2.16 -23.58
N GLU A 175 -13.16 -3.04 -24.50
CA GLU A 175 -14.55 -3.20 -25.00
C GLU A 175 -15.29 -4.39 -24.37
N LYS A 176 -14.59 -5.30 -23.65
CA LYS A 176 -15.19 -6.52 -23.07
C LYS A 176 -14.70 -6.85 -21.66
N GLU A 177 -15.58 -7.52 -20.92
CA GLU A 177 -15.41 -8.05 -19.55
C GLU A 177 -14.23 -9.03 -19.47
N GLN A 178 -13.05 -8.51 -19.15
CA GLN A 178 -11.92 -9.35 -18.72
C GLN A 178 -11.40 -8.77 -17.41
N ASP A 179 -11.00 -9.65 -16.51
CA ASP A 179 -10.40 -9.34 -15.22
C ASP A 179 -8.96 -8.83 -15.31
N ALA A 180 -8.30 -8.95 -16.47
CA ALA A 180 -6.91 -8.52 -16.65
C ALA A 180 -6.61 -7.97 -18.05
N VAL A 181 -5.57 -7.16 -18.16
CA VAL A 181 -5.01 -6.67 -19.44
C VAL A 181 -3.55 -7.06 -19.53
N SER A 182 -3.16 -7.65 -20.67
CA SER A 182 -1.79 -8.08 -20.93
C SER A 182 -1.11 -7.17 -21.95
N PHE A 183 0.11 -6.75 -21.65
CA PHE A 183 1.02 -6.01 -22.53
C PHE A 183 2.16 -6.95 -22.91
N LEU A 184 2.19 -7.37 -24.17
CA LEU A 184 3.20 -8.30 -24.70
C LEU A 184 4.31 -7.50 -25.39
N PHE A 185 5.54 -7.68 -24.95
CA PHE A 185 6.75 -7.25 -25.65
C PHE A 185 7.28 -8.42 -26.46
N SER A 186 6.93 -8.45 -27.75
CA SER A 186 7.51 -9.42 -28.69
C SER A 186 8.95 -9.03 -28.98
N SER A 187 9.89 -9.91 -28.65
CA SER A 187 11.33 -9.65 -28.71
C SER A 187 11.77 -8.44 -27.89
N SER A 188 12.07 -8.68 -26.62
CA SER A 188 12.39 -7.64 -25.64
C SER A 188 13.70 -6.91 -25.97
N LYS A 189 13.65 -5.57 -25.95
CA LYS A 189 14.78 -4.70 -26.22
C LYS A 189 15.24 -3.99 -24.95
N ARG A 190 16.43 -3.37 -25.00
CA ARG A 190 17.00 -2.66 -23.86
C ARG A 190 16.08 -1.55 -23.34
N GLU A 191 15.34 -0.86 -24.22
CA GLU A 191 14.38 0.17 -23.82
C GLU A 191 13.16 -0.36 -23.04
N HIS A 192 12.87 -1.66 -23.09
CA HIS A 192 11.79 -2.26 -22.30
C HIS A 192 12.23 -2.59 -20.87
N ALA A 193 13.53 -2.52 -20.55
CA ALA A 193 13.98 -2.73 -19.18
C ALA A 193 13.58 -1.54 -18.30
N GLY A 194 13.00 -1.79 -17.13
CA GLY A 194 12.54 -0.71 -16.26
C GLY A 194 11.56 -1.15 -15.18
N ARG A 195 11.19 -0.20 -14.32
CA ARG A 195 10.17 -0.34 -13.30
C ARG A 195 8.80 0.07 -13.84
N TYR A 196 7.87 -0.86 -13.77
CA TYR A 196 6.51 -0.72 -14.30
C TYR A 196 5.47 -0.60 -13.20
N ARG A 197 4.44 0.20 -13.46
CA ARG A 197 3.20 0.28 -12.67
C ARG A 197 2.01 0.33 -13.61
N CYS A 198 0.87 -0.20 -13.19
CA CYS A 198 -0.38 -0.07 -13.96
C CYS A 198 -1.45 0.69 -13.19
N GLN A 199 -2.32 1.35 -13.94
CA GLN A 199 -3.45 2.12 -13.43
C GLN A 199 -4.64 1.87 -14.35
N TYR A 200 -5.86 1.99 -13.85
CA TYR A 200 -7.04 1.84 -14.69
C TYR A 200 -8.10 2.88 -14.38
N GLN A 201 -8.95 3.12 -15.36
CA GLN A 201 -10.16 3.93 -15.21
C GLN A 201 -11.37 3.03 -15.24
N VAL A 202 -12.22 3.15 -14.23
CA VAL A 202 -13.48 2.41 -14.11
C VAL A 202 -14.39 2.74 -15.29
N TYR A 203 -15.01 1.71 -15.88
CA TYR A 203 -15.86 1.89 -17.05
C TYR A 203 -17.10 2.77 -16.77
N GLU A 204 -17.79 2.49 -15.66
CA GLU A 204 -19.06 3.12 -15.28
C GLU A 204 -18.88 4.54 -14.74
N THR A 205 -18.06 4.69 -13.68
CA THR A 205 -17.92 5.96 -12.96
C THR A 205 -16.88 6.89 -13.58
N ARG A 206 -16.02 6.38 -14.48
CA ARG A 206 -14.87 7.11 -15.05
C ARG A 206 -13.83 7.58 -14.03
N GLU A 207 -13.92 7.10 -12.80
CA GLU A 207 -12.92 7.32 -11.76
C GLU A 207 -11.63 6.58 -12.08
N VAL A 208 -10.51 7.14 -11.67
CA VAL A 208 -9.17 6.58 -11.91
C VAL A 208 -8.66 5.97 -10.61
N SER A 209 -8.12 4.76 -10.70
CA SER A 209 -7.49 4.08 -9.55
C SER A 209 -6.16 4.74 -9.18
N GLU A 210 -5.67 4.43 -7.98
CA GLU A 210 -4.24 4.58 -7.69
C GLU A 210 -3.40 3.63 -8.57
N GLU A 211 -2.09 3.88 -8.67
CA GLU A 211 -1.15 3.00 -9.36
C GLU A 211 -0.88 1.71 -8.57
N SER A 212 -0.63 0.61 -9.29
CA SER A 212 -0.23 -0.66 -8.68
C SER A 212 1.12 -0.57 -7.96
N GLU A 213 1.39 -1.56 -7.11
CA GLU A 213 2.76 -1.85 -6.69
C GLU A 213 3.68 -2.08 -7.90
N PRO A 214 4.95 -1.66 -7.82
CA PRO A 214 5.85 -1.67 -8.95
C PRO A 214 6.39 -3.07 -9.24
N VAL A 215 6.65 -3.35 -10.52
CA VAL A 215 7.33 -4.57 -10.98
C VAL A 215 8.53 -4.18 -11.84
N GLU A 216 9.72 -4.72 -11.52
CA GLU A 216 10.94 -4.48 -12.29
C GLU A 216 11.11 -5.53 -13.38
N LEU A 217 11.16 -5.09 -14.65
CA LEU A 217 11.60 -5.90 -15.76
C LEU A 217 13.11 -5.73 -15.94
N VAL A 218 13.87 -6.71 -15.46
CA VAL A 218 15.32 -6.77 -15.62
C VAL A 218 15.66 -7.72 -16.77
N LEU A 219 16.41 -7.22 -17.75
CA LEU A 219 16.78 -7.98 -18.94
C LEU A 219 18.25 -8.40 -18.91
N THR A 220 18.50 -9.68 -19.18
CA THR A 220 19.85 -10.23 -19.35
C THR A 220 20.36 -9.93 -20.76
N ASP A 221 21.51 -9.28 -20.86
CA ASP A 221 22.16 -8.96 -22.14
C ASP A 221 23.44 -9.78 -22.31
N HIS A 222 23.34 -10.85 -23.10
CA HIS A 222 24.42 -11.81 -23.37
C HIS A 222 25.63 -11.21 -24.12
N ARG A 223 25.58 -9.94 -24.51
CA ARG A 223 26.75 -9.23 -25.05
C ARG A 223 27.73 -8.80 -23.95
N TYR A 224 27.30 -8.76 -22.69
CA TYR A 224 28.21 -8.54 -21.57
C TYR A 224 28.94 -9.82 -21.18
N PRO A 225 30.25 -9.74 -20.85
CA PRO A 225 30.99 -10.90 -20.37
C PRO A 225 30.42 -11.40 -19.04
N THR A 226 30.50 -12.70 -18.82
CA THR A 226 30.19 -13.31 -17.52
C THR A 226 31.21 -12.85 -16.47
N PRO A 227 30.79 -12.55 -15.23
CA PRO A 227 31.73 -12.25 -14.16
C PRO A 227 32.47 -13.50 -13.70
N GLY A 228 33.71 -13.32 -13.25
CA GLY A 228 34.43 -14.34 -12.49
C GLY A 228 33.97 -14.36 -11.04
N ILE A 229 34.13 -15.51 -10.38
CA ILE A 229 33.78 -15.74 -8.98
C ILE A 229 34.86 -16.57 -8.28
N SER A 230 35.09 -16.30 -7.00
CA SER A 230 35.95 -17.10 -6.12
C SER A 230 35.42 -17.10 -4.69
N LEU A 231 35.69 -18.17 -3.95
CA LEU A 231 35.30 -18.35 -2.55
C LEU A 231 36.56 -18.51 -1.69
N HIS A 232 36.59 -17.87 -0.53
CA HIS A 232 37.70 -17.98 0.43
C HIS A 232 37.20 -17.96 1.89
N PRO A 233 37.66 -18.87 2.77
CA PRO A 233 38.50 -20.06 2.49
C PRO A 233 37.79 -21.09 1.58
N GLU A 234 38.54 -22.03 1.02
CA GLU A 234 38.02 -22.95 -0.01
C GLU A 234 36.92 -23.90 0.53
N GLN A 235 35.82 -23.95 -0.21
CA GLN A 235 34.77 -24.98 -0.38
C GLN A 235 34.11 -25.65 0.85
N CYS A 236 34.86 -26.11 1.86
CA CYS A 236 34.33 -26.82 3.03
C CYS A 236 34.82 -26.15 4.32
N VAL A 237 33.90 -25.64 5.13
CA VAL A 237 34.22 -24.88 6.35
C VAL A 237 33.39 -25.36 7.53
N GLU A 238 33.89 -25.15 8.75
CA GLU A 238 33.12 -25.43 9.96
C GLU A 238 32.10 -24.32 10.24
N THR A 239 31.05 -24.68 10.96
CA THR A 239 30.05 -23.73 11.47
C THR A 239 30.72 -22.63 12.30
N GLY A 240 30.30 -21.38 12.07
CA GLY A 240 30.90 -20.20 12.72
C GLY A 240 32.04 -19.57 11.93
N THR A 241 32.48 -20.17 10.81
CA THR A 241 33.53 -19.59 9.97
C THR A 241 33.04 -18.35 9.21
N ASN A 242 33.90 -17.34 9.06
CA ASN A 242 33.64 -16.22 8.17
C ASN A 242 34.21 -16.53 6.79
N ILE A 243 33.38 -16.41 5.76
CA ILE A 243 33.82 -16.60 4.38
C ILE A 243 33.66 -15.31 3.58
N THR A 244 34.34 -15.28 2.45
CA THR A 244 34.26 -14.20 1.47
C THR A 244 34.05 -14.78 0.08
N ILE A 245 33.07 -14.24 -0.64
CA ILE A 245 32.82 -14.52 -2.05
C ILE A 245 33.20 -13.26 -2.82
N ARG A 246 34.17 -13.39 -3.72
CA ARG A 246 34.66 -12.28 -4.55
C ARG A 246 34.20 -12.47 -5.97
N CYS A 247 33.66 -11.41 -6.56
CA CYS A 247 33.22 -11.38 -7.95
C CYS A 247 33.86 -10.22 -8.69
N TRP A 248 34.21 -10.43 -9.96
CA TRP A 248 34.88 -9.42 -10.76
C TRP A 248 34.44 -9.45 -12.21
N SER A 249 34.52 -8.30 -12.87
CA SER A 249 34.32 -8.14 -14.30
C SER A 249 35.32 -7.14 -14.83
N LEU A 250 35.97 -7.47 -15.95
CA LEU A 250 36.94 -6.59 -16.58
C LEU A 250 36.20 -5.39 -17.19
N ASN A 251 36.63 -4.18 -16.82
CA ASN A 251 36.27 -2.90 -17.45
C ASN A 251 34.89 -2.29 -17.15
N TYR A 252 34.13 -2.77 -16.16
CA TYR A 252 32.83 -2.18 -15.81
C TYR A 252 32.75 -1.75 -14.35
N ARG A 253 32.49 -0.45 -14.12
CA ARG A 253 31.90 0.02 -12.87
C ARG A 253 30.45 -0.46 -12.83
N ALA A 254 30.15 -1.36 -11.90
CA ALA A 254 28.89 -2.07 -11.86
C ALA A 254 28.45 -2.38 -10.42
N ALA A 255 27.16 -2.61 -10.26
CA ALA A 255 26.62 -3.22 -9.05
C ALA A 255 26.61 -4.74 -9.24
N PHE A 256 27.40 -5.44 -8.43
CA PHE A 256 27.41 -6.90 -8.39
C PHE A 256 26.26 -7.41 -7.53
N LEU A 257 25.72 -8.55 -7.95
CA LEU A 257 24.63 -9.25 -7.32
C LEU A 257 25.09 -10.68 -7.04
N LEU A 258 25.02 -11.09 -5.77
CA LEU A 258 25.30 -12.44 -5.35
C LEU A 258 23.98 -13.22 -5.31
N HIS A 259 23.94 -14.35 -6.00
CA HIS A 259 22.80 -15.26 -6.08
C HIS A 259 23.14 -16.56 -5.37
N LYS A 260 22.15 -17.15 -4.71
CA LYS A 260 22.23 -18.49 -4.12
C LYS A 260 21.11 -19.35 -4.70
N ASP A 261 21.43 -20.57 -5.10
CA ASP A 261 20.43 -21.50 -5.61
C ASP A 261 19.33 -21.75 -4.57
N GLY A 262 18.09 -21.74 -5.04
CA GLY A 262 16.89 -21.79 -4.19
C GLY A 262 16.33 -20.42 -3.80
N SER A 263 17.05 -19.32 -4.03
CA SER A 263 16.53 -17.96 -3.89
C SER A 263 16.05 -17.40 -5.23
N SER A 264 14.88 -16.74 -5.24
CA SER A 264 14.39 -16.00 -6.42
C SER A 264 15.17 -14.72 -6.66
N ASP A 265 15.57 -14.05 -5.58
CA ASP A 265 16.20 -12.75 -5.58
C ASP A 265 17.67 -12.84 -5.16
N PRO A 266 18.52 -11.89 -5.60
CA PRO A 266 19.89 -11.79 -5.11
C PRO A 266 19.94 -11.65 -3.60
N ILE A 267 20.81 -12.41 -2.94
CA ILE A 267 20.96 -12.38 -1.48
C ILE A 267 21.78 -11.18 -0.99
N GLN A 268 22.66 -10.64 -1.83
CA GLN A 268 23.45 -9.45 -1.53
C GLN A 268 23.72 -8.63 -2.80
N ARG A 269 23.80 -7.31 -2.63
CA ARG A 269 24.17 -6.34 -3.69
C ARG A 269 25.33 -5.49 -3.21
N GLN A 270 26.36 -5.33 -4.02
CA GLN A 270 27.48 -4.45 -3.70
C GLN A 270 27.99 -3.72 -4.93
N GLU A 271 28.27 -2.43 -4.77
CA GLU A 271 28.92 -1.63 -5.81
C GLU A 271 30.39 -2.03 -5.96
N SER A 272 30.85 -2.14 -7.20
CA SER A 272 32.24 -2.45 -7.50
C SER A 272 33.17 -1.39 -6.93
N SER A 273 34.28 -1.82 -6.34
CA SER A 273 35.47 -0.98 -6.16
C SER A 273 36.01 -0.51 -7.52
N ASP A 274 36.89 0.50 -7.51
CA ASP A 274 37.45 1.09 -8.74
C ASP A 274 38.11 0.06 -9.68
N GLY A 275 38.51 -1.10 -9.18
CA GLY A 275 39.05 -2.24 -9.94
C GLY A 275 38.02 -3.23 -10.51
N GLY A 276 36.72 -2.91 -10.55
CA GLY A 276 35.70 -3.79 -11.16
C GLY A 276 35.43 -5.08 -10.37
N THR A 277 35.67 -5.05 -9.06
CA THR A 277 35.52 -6.18 -8.14
C THR A 277 34.56 -5.82 -7.00
N ALA A 278 33.73 -6.78 -6.57
CA ALA A 278 32.95 -6.74 -5.34
C ALA A 278 33.28 -7.95 -4.44
N THR A 279 33.19 -7.76 -3.13
CA THR A 279 33.49 -8.77 -2.11
C THR A 279 32.34 -8.87 -1.12
N PHE A 280 31.66 -10.00 -1.13
CA PHE A 280 30.56 -10.33 -0.23
C PHE A 280 31.07 -11.16 0.94
N SER A 281 30.74 -10.76 2.16
CA SER A 281 31.12 -11.50 3.37
C SER A 281 29.91 -12.20 3.97
N LEU A 282 30.05 -13.48 4.31
CA LEU A 282 29.08 -14.23 5.11
C LEU A 282 29.77 -14.56 6.45
N PHE A 283 29.21 -14.03 7.53
CA PHE A 283 29.80 -14.13 8.86
C PHE A 283 29.13 -15.24 9.65
N GLY A 284 29.93 -16.07 10.32
CA GLY A 284 29.42 -17.12 11.20
C GLY A 284 28.54 -18.13 10.46
N VAL A 285 29.01 -18.68 9.34
CA VAL A 285 28.17 -19.53 8.48
C VAL A 285 27.64 -20.76 9.20
N THR A 286 26.46 -21.19 8.79
CA THR A 286 25.74 -22.36 9.31
C THR A 286 25.49 -23.38 8.20
N PRO A 287 25.08 -24.62 8.51
CA PRO A 287 24.69 -25.59 7.49
C PRO A 287 23.62 -25.09 6.51
N ALA A 288 22.75 -24.16 6.93
CA ALA A 288 21.74 -23.53 6.09
C ALA A 288 22.34 -22.61 5.00
N ASP A 289 23.55 -22.11 5.21
CA ASP A 289 24.27 -21.28 4.24
C ASP A 289 24.93 -22.11 3.13
N SER A 290 24.99 -23.43 3.28
CA SER A 290 25.48 -24.32 2.23
C SER A 290 24.67 -24.15 0.94
N GLY A 291 25.35 -24.32 -0.20
CA GLY A 291 24.72 -24.24 -1.51
C GLY A 291 25.62 -23.69 -2.60
N THR A 292 25.03 -23.49 -3.77
CA THR A 292 25.72 -22.99 -4.96
C THR A 292 25.49 -21.49 -5.09
N TYR A 293 26.58 -20.75 -5.24
CA TYR A 293 26.59 -19.30 -5.37
C TYR A 293 27.03 -18.88 -6.77
N ARG A 294 26.37 -17.87 -7.34
CA ARG A 294 26.68 -17.30 -8.66
C ARG A 294 26.67 -15.78 -8.60
N CYS A 295 27.40 -15.15 -9.51
CA CYS A 295 27.41 -13.71 -9.63
C CYS A 295 26.83 -13.22 -10.96
N SER A 296 26.15 -12.09 -10.90
CA SER A 296 25.86 -11.24 -12.06
C SER A 296 26.18 -9.80 -11.72
N TYR A 297 26.18 -8.91 -12.69
CA TYR A 297 26.35 -7.49 -12.43
C TYR A 297 25.46 -6.61 -13.31
N ARG A 298 25.09 -5.46 -12.77
CA ARG A 298 24.35 -4.41 -13.49
C ARG A 298 25.29 -3.22 -13.74
N PRO A 299 25.59 -2.88 -15.01
CA PRO A 299 26.39 -1.69 -15.32
C PRO A 299 25.72 -0.42 -14.76
N ARG A 300 26.49 0.50 -14.16
CA ARG A 300 25.91 1.69 -13.49
C ARG A 300 24.99 2.55 -14.37
N ARG A 301 25.24 2.60 -15.68
CA ARG A 301 24.41 3.37 -16.63
C ARG A 301 23.10 2.68 -17.00
N TYR A 302 22.93 1.40 -16.67
CA TYR A 302 21.77 0.58 -17.06
C TYR A 302 21.27 -0.24 -15.86
N ALA A 303 20.50 0.40 -14.98
CA ALA A 303 20.05 -0.17 -13.70
C ALA A 303 19.16 -1.42 -13.82
N PHE A 304 18.50 -1.61 -14.96
CA PHE A 304 17.58 -2.72 -15.24
C PHE A 304 18.12 -3.71 -16.29
N VAL A 305 19.41 -3.60 -16.65
CA VAL A 305 20.08 -4.56 -17.53
C VAL A 305 21.15 -5.28 -16.72
N SER A 306 21.20 -6.60 -16.86
CA SER A 306 22.16 -7.45 -16.16
C SER A 306 23.07 -8.16 -17.15
N SER A 307 24.30 -8.45 -16.73
CA SER A 307 25.11 -9.50 -17.34
C SER A 307 24.42 -10.86 -17.17
N PRO A 308 24.80 -11.87 -17.97
CA PRO A 308 24.51 -13.26 -17.65
C PRO A 308 25.11 -13.65 -16.29
N LEU A 309 24.58 -14.72 -15.71
CA LEU A 309 25.20 -15.35 -14.54
C LEU A 309 26.56 -15.92 -14.96
N GLY A 310 27.58 -15.66 -14.15
CA GLY A 310 28.89 -16.27 -14.31
C GLY A 310 28.95 -17.70 -13.80
N ASP A 311 30.19 -18.18 -13.64
CA ASP A 311 30.46 -19.47 -13.04
C ASP A 311 29.94 -19.53 -11.59
N SER A 312 29.99 -20.73 -11.01
CA SER A 312 29.50 -20.97 -9.65
C SER A 312 30.57 -21.50 -8.73
N VAL A 313 30.44 -21.17 -7.45
CA VAL A 313 31.19 -21.80 -6.35
C VAL A 313 30.21 -22.51 -5.41
N MET A 314 30.63 -23.63 -4.83
CA MET A 314 29.84 -24.38 -3.85
C MET A 314 30.42 -24.16 -2.46
N LEU A 315 29.57 -23.84 -1.50
CA LEU A 315 29.92 -23.77 -0.08
C LEU A 315 29.28 -24.97 0.63
N GLU A 316 30.09 -25.71 1.37
CA GLU A 316 29.67 -26.76 2.28
C GLU A 316 30.06 -26.38 3.71
N VAL A 317 29.09 -26.41 4.63
CA VAL A 317 29.32 -26.07 6.04
C VAL A 317 29.08 -27.30 6.91
N THR A 318 30.11 -27.72 7.63
CA THR A 318 30.03 -28.84 8.58
C THR A 318 29.64 -28.36 9.98
N PRO A 319 28.83 -29.13 10.75
CA PRO A 319 28.54 -28.81 12.14
C PRO A 319 29.81 -28.84 12.99
N THR A 320 29.95 -27.88 13.92
CA THR A 320 31.01 -27.94 14.93
C THR A 320 30.74 -29.13 15.86
N VAL A 321 31.60 -30.14 15.83
CA VAL A 321 31.52 -31.27 16.76
C VAL A 321 31.97 -30.77 18.14
N ALA A 322 31.06 -30.79 19.12
CA ALA A 322 31.43 -30.51 20.50
C ALA A 322 32.49 -31.52 20.97
N PRO A 323 33.59 -31.08 21.62
CA PRO A 323 34.54 -32.00 22.22
C PRO A 323 33.82 -32.91 23.23
N PRO A 324 34.12 -34.21 23.31
CA PRO A 324 33.58 -35.09 24.34
C PRO A 324 33.90 -34.51 25.72
N GLY A 325 32.86 -34.07 26.44
CA GLY A 325 33.00 -33.54 27.79
C GLY A 325 33.68 -34.57 28.68
N THR A 326 34.82 -34.20 29.26
CA THR A 326 35.43 -34.94 30.35
C THR A 326 34.49 -34.84 31.55
N LEU A 327 33.70 -35.90 31.78
CA LEU A 327 33.03 -36.15 33.06
C LEU A 327 34.13 -36.26 34.13
N LYS A 328 34.49 -35.13 34.74
CA LYS A 328 35.20 -35.14 36.02
C LYS A 328 34.19 -35.57 37.08
N HIS A 329 34.36 -36.81 37.52
CA HIS A 329 33.74 -37.37 38.72
C HIS A 329 34.09 -36.45 39.92
N PRO A 330 33.13 -36.01 40.75
CA PRO A 330 33.46 -35.31 41.99
C PRO A 330 33.87 -36.34 43.04
N GLU A 331 35.08 -36.20 43.58
CA GLU A 331 35.54 -36.89 44.79
C GLU A 331 35.00 -36.16 46.05
N PRO A 332 34.56 -36.87 47.11
CA PRO A 332 33.86 -36.25 48.24
C PRO A 332 34.82 -35.83 49.36
N THR A 333 34.59 -34.66 49.94
CA THR A 333 35.06 -34.24 51.27
C THR A 333 34.07 -33.17 51.73
N GLY A 334 33.32 -33.26 52.83
CA GLY A 334 33.51 -34.02 54.07
C GLY A 334 33.60 -33.03 55.23
N ALA A 335 32.44 -32.78 55.88
CA ALA A 335 32.21 -32.30 57.26
C ALA A 335 32.61 -30.83 57.60
N GLU A 336 31.65 -29.96 57.98
CA GLU A 336 31.14 -29.67 59.36
C GLU A 336 31.79 -28.36 59.88
N GLU A 337 31.20 -27.44 60.65
CA GLU A 337 29.91 -27.32 61.35
C GLU A 337 29.74 -25.83 61.78
N GLN A 338 28.57 -25.53 62.35
CA GLN A 338 28.28 -24.58 63.44
C GLN A 338 27.31 -23.41 63.19
N SER A 339 26.04 -23.84 63.10
CA SER A 339 24.87 -23.36 63.85
C SER A 339 25.06 -22.44 65.07
N ARG A 340 24.28 -21.35 65.11
CA ARG A 340 23.26 -20.99 66.14
C ARG A 340 22.64 -19.63 65.78
N ALA A 341 21.40 -19.26 66.06
CA ALA A 341 20.10 -19.86 66.40
C ALA A 341 19.14 -18.68 66.71
N ASN A 342 17.84 -18.97 66.75
CA ASN A 342 16.74 -18.21 67.39
C ASN A 342 16.15 -16.99 66.64
N MET A 343 14.85 -16.69 66.65
CA MET A 343 13.62 -17.33 67.20
C MET A 343 12.40 -16.48 66.73
N VAL A 344 11.34 -17.15 66.25
CA VAL A 344 9.87 -16.94 66.38
C VAL A 344 9.27 -15.52 66.56
N MET A 345 8.16 -15.24 65.85
CA MET A 345 6.82 -14.74 66.32
C MET A 345 5.91 -14.46 65.10
N ALA A 346 4.77 -15.13 64.91
CA ALA A 346 3.38 -14.76 65.26
C ALA A 346 2.54 -15.02 63.97
N VAL A 347 1.30 -15.51 63.92
CA VAL A 347 0.09 -15.43 64.75
C VAL A 347 -0.67 -16.76 64.63
#